data_AF-X0X600-F1
#
_entry.id   AF-X0X600-F1
#
_cell.length_a   1.000
_cell.length_b   1.000
_cell.length_c   1.000
_cell.angle_alpha   90.00
_cell.angle_beta   90.00
_cell.angle_gamma   90.00
#
_symmetry.space_group_name_H-M   'P 1'
#
loop_
_entity.id
_entity.type
_entity.pdbx_description
1 polymer ?
#
loop_
_entity_poly.entity_id
_entity_poly.type
_entity_poly.pdbx_seq_one_letter_code
_entity_poly.pdbx_strand_id
1 'polypeptide(L)'
;MDDRFRGVFATRAPARPNPIGLSVVRLMGVEGNRLHIRDVDIVDGTPLLDIKPYVPKFDIREVTRIGWLEDNVRKLPKARDDGRFVV
;
A
#
# COMPACT_ATOMS: atom_id res chain seq x y z
N MET A 1 -4.89 -9.49 -8.73
CA MET A 1 -5.88 -8.54 -9.31
C MET A 1 -5.85 -8.54 -10.84
N ASP A 2 -4.94 -9.28 -11.47
CA ASP A 2 -4.82 -9.51 -12.91
C ASP A 2 -4.17 -10.89 -13.10
N ASP A 3 -4.40 -11.55 -14.23
CA ASP A 3 -3.86 -12.90 -14.55
C ASP A 3 -2.63 -12.85 -15.47
N ARG A 4 -2.27 -11.66 -15.96
CA ARG A 4 -1.11 -11.45 -16.81
C ARG A 4 0.14 -11.11 -16.00
N PHE A 5 1.28 -11.65 -16.43
CA PHE A 5 2.58 -11.25 -15.90
C PHE A 5 2.87 -9.79 -16.21
N ARG A 6 3.37 -9.07 -15.21
CA ARG A 6 3.79 -7.66 -15.30
C ARG A 6 5.14 -7.49 -14.64
N GLY A 7 5.97 -6.61 -15.19
CA GLY A 7 7.23 -6.25 -14.56
C GLY A 7 7.00 -5.69 -13.15
N VAL A 8 7.82 -6.10 -12.18
CA VAL A 8 7.57 -5.81 -10.75
C VAL A 8 7.41 -4.31 -10.45
N PHE A 9 8.15 -3.45 -11.14
CA PHE A 9 8.08 -1.98 -10.97
C PHE A 9 6.82 -1.34 -11.54
N ALA A 10 6.08 -2.05 -12.40
CA ALA A 10 4.76 -1.63 -12.88
C ALA A 10 3.63 -2.08 -11.94
N THR A 11 3.97 -2.66 -10.77
CA THR A 11 3.02 -3.21 -9.79
C THR A 11 3.36 -2.77 -8.36
N ARG A 12 2.50 -3.16 -7.42
CA ARG A 12 2.74 -3.04 -5.97
C ARG A 12 2.99 -4.40 -5.31
N ALA A 13 3.54 -5.37 -6.04
CA ALA A 13 3.84 -6.69 -5.47
C ALA A 13 4.88 -6.60 -4.34
N PRO A 14 4.70 -7.36 -3.23
CA PRO A 14 5.62 -7.37 -2.10
C PRO A 14 6.95 -8.06 -2.42
N ALA A 15 6.95 -9.04 -3.33
CA ALA A 15 8.15 -9.67 -3.87
C ALA A 15 8.85 -8.72 -4.86
N ARG A 16 9.83 -7.96 -4.37
CA ARG A 16 10.62 -6.97 -5.12
C ARG A 16 12.07 -6.95 -4.59
N PRO A 17 13.05 -6.47 -5.37
CA PRO A 17 14.47 -6.49 -4.95
C PRO A 17 14.73 -5.82 -3.58
N ASN A 18 13.99 -4.75 -3.29
CA ASN A 18 13.94 -4.11 -1.97
C ASN A 18 12.49 -4.17 -1.46
N PRO A 19 12.16 -5.05 -0.49
CA PRO A 19 10.79 -5.30 -0.02
C PRO A 19 10.27 -4.20 0.92
N ILE A 20 10.24 -2.97 0.42
CA ILE A 20 9.75 -1.80 1.15
C ILE A 20 8.29 -1.55 0.78
N GLY A 21 7.41 -1.69 1.76
CA GLY A 21 5.99 -1.33 1.68
C GLY A 21 5.77 0.17 1.91
N LEU A 22 4.66 0.69 1.39
CA LEU A 22 4.23 2.08 1.60
C LEU A 22 2.72 2.12 1.80
N SER A 23 2.33 2.61 2.97
CA SER A 23 0.93 2.75 3.39
C SER A 23 0.66 4.20 3.80
N VAL A 24 -0.42 4.78 3.28
CA VAL A 24 -0.96 6.04 3.80
C VAL A 24 -2.05 5.68 4.79
N VAL A 25 -1.84 6.00 6.06
CA VAL A 25 -2.68 5.54 7.16
C VAL A 25 -3.35 6.72 7.86
N ARG A 26 -4.49 6.48 8.50
CA ARG A 26 -5.15 7.48 9.35
C ARG A 26 -4.63 7.38 10.78
N LEU A 27 -4.01 8.45 11.28
CA LEU A 27 -3.65 8.58 12.69
C LEU A 27 -4.91 8.82 13.54
N MET A 28 -5.15 7.94 14.51
CA MET A 28 -6.28 8.02 15.44
C MET A 28 -5.87 8.58 16.81
N GLY A 29 -4.61 8.41 17.20
CA GLY A 29 -4.08 8.90 18.48
C GLY A 29 -2.60 8.57 18.67
N VAL A 30 -2.00 9.27 19.62
CA VAL A 30 -0.59 9.11 20.02
C VAL A 30 -0.55 8.85 21.52
N GLU A 31 0.14 7.79 21.93
CA GLU A 31 0.29 7.39 23.33
C GLU A 31 1.76 7.02 23.59
N GLY A 32 2.53 7.97 24.13
CA GLY A 32 3.98 7.79 24.30
C GLY A 32 4.66 7.53 22.95
N ASN A 33 5.25 6.34 22.80
CA ASN A 33 5.90 5.89 21.56
C ASN A 33 4.99 5.02 20.67
N ARG A 34 3.68 4.95 20.95
CA ARG A 34 2.69 4.18 20.19
C ARG A 34 1.80 5.09 19.36
N LEU A 35 1.63 4.72 18.09
CA LEU A 35 0.67 5.35 17.19
C LEU A 35 -0.51 4.41 16.97
N HIS A 36 -1.70 4.87 17.30
CA HIS A 36 -2.95 4.16 16.99
C HIS A 36 -3.40 4.58 15.59
N ILE A 37 -3.47 3.64 14.65
CA ILE A 37 -3.73 3.94 13.23
C ILE A 37 -4.85 3.08 12.62
N ARG A 38 -5.42 3.55 11.51
CA ARG A 38 -6.39 2.83 10.67
C ARG A 38 -5.98 2.88 9.20
N ASP A 39 -6.72 2.14 8.37
CA ASP A 39 -6.54 2.05 6.92
C ASP A 39 -5.18 1.42 6.54
N VAL A 40 -4.80 0.37 7.28
CA VAL A 40 -3.52 -0.34 7.12
C VAL A 40 -3.65 -1.57 6.21
N ASP A 41 -2.59 -1.85 5.45
CA ASP A 41 -2.44 -3.01 4.56
C ASP A 41 -1.18 -3.82 4.87
N ILE A 42 -0.80 -3.89 6.15
CA ILE A 42 0.40 -4.55 6.69
C ILE A 42 0.06 -5.70 7.62
N VAL A 43 0.91 -6.72 7.66
CA VAL A 43 0.78 -7.88 8.57
C VAL A 43 1.37 -7.53 9.94
N ASP A 44 0.82 -8.13 11.00
CA ASP A 44 1.36 -7.99 12.36
C ASP A 44 2.85 -8.39 12.44
N GLY A 45 3.62 -7.67 13.26
CA GLY A 45 5.07 -7.88 13.39
C GLY A 45 5.93 -7.34 12.23
N THR A 46 5.34 -6.75 11.18
CA THR A 46 6.11 -6.14 10.08
C THR A 46 7.04 -5.03 10.60
N PRO A 47 8.37 -5.05 10.33
CA PRO A 47 9.28 -4.02 10.78
C PRO A 47 8.98 -2.64 10.18
N LEU A 48 8.99 -1.61 11.03
CA LEU A 48 8.82 -0.23 10.60
C LEU A 48 10.18 0.40 10.25
N LEU A 49 10.27 1.00 9.06
CA LEU A 49 11.49 1.66 8.59
C LEU A 49 11.47 3.18 8.81
N ASP A 50 10.33 3.83 8.61
CA ASP A 50 10.22 5.29 8.58
C ASP A 50 8.77 5.76 8.79
N ILE A 51 8.60 7.00 9.24
CA ILE A 51 7.30 7.66 9.41
C ILE A 51 7.43 9.09 8.87
N LYS A 52 6.50 9.49 7.97
CA LYS A 52 6.43 10.85 7.43
C LYS A 52 5.01 11.39 7.51
N PRO A 53 4.83 12.70 7.76
CA PRO A 53 3.51 13.31 7.68
C PRO A 53 2.99 13.26 6.24
N TYR A 54 1.73 12.86 6.07
CA TYR A 54 1.03 13.00 4.79
C TYR A 54 0.61 14.46 4.60
N VAL A 55 1.06 15.08 3.52
CA VAL A 55 0.76 16.46 3.18
C VAL A 55 0.03 16.46 1.84
N PRO A 56 -1.31 16.67 1.82
CA PRO A 56 -2.11 16.60 0.59
C PRO A 56 -1.55 17.43 -0.57
N LYS A 57 -0.98 18.60 -0.26
CA LYS A 57 -0.37 19.51 -1.24
C LYS A 57 0.83 18.90 -2.00
N PHE A 58 1.53 17.92 -1.41
CA PHE A 58 2.71 17.29 -1.99
C PHE A 58 2.41 15.87 -2.48
N ASP A 59 1.53 15.17 -1.78
CA ASP A 59 1.29 13.74 -2.01
C ASP A 59 0.12 13.45 -2.97
N ILE A 60 -0.81 14.38 -3.14
CA ILE A 60 -1.89 14.26 -4.14
C ILE A 60 -1.38 14.82 -5.47
N ARG A 61 -1.49 14.00 -6.51
CA ARG A 61 -1.20 14.39 -7.90
C ARG A 61 -2.44 14.22 -8.75
N GLU A 62 -2.65 15.13 -9.69
CA GLU A 62 -3.64 14.93 -10.74
C GLU A 62 -3.16 13.79 -11.65
N VAL A 63 -4.01 12.79 -11.82
CA VAL A 63 -3.72 11.59 -12.61
C VAL A 63 -4.76 11.48 -13.71
N THR A 64 -4.31 11.44 -14.97
CA THR A 64 -5.19 11.31 -16.13
C THR A 64 -5.47 9.86 -16.52
N ARG A 65 -4.56 8.93 -16.19
CA ARG A 65 -4.67 7.49 -16.48
C ARG A 65 -3.91 6.67 -15.44
N ILE A 66 -4.40 5.47 -15.15
CA ILE A 66 -3.69 4.46 -14.33
C ILE A 66 -3.31 3.21 -15.14
N GLY A 67 -3.49 3.28 -16.46
CA GLY A 67 -3.07 2.25 -17.40
C GLY A 67 -3.82 0.95 -17.18
N TRP A 68 -3.10 -0.16 -17.13
CA TRP A 68 -3.71 -1.49 -17.00
C TRP A 68 -4.53 -1.71 -15.72
N LEU A 69 -4.35 -0.87 -14.70
CA LEU A 69 -5.16 -0.92 -13.49
C LEU A 69 -6.59 -0.45 -13.71
N GLU A 70 -6.89 0.29 -14.78
CA GLU A 70 -8.24 0.81 -15.09
C GLU A 70 -9.28 -0.32 -15.14
N ASP A 71 -8.91 -1.46 -15.74
CA ASP A 71 -9.77 -2.64 -15.87
C ASP A 71 -9.98 -3.39 -14.56
N ASN A 72 -9.07 -3.22 -13.60
CA ASN A 72 -8.96 -4.06 -12.41
C ASN A 72 -9.28 -3.33 -11.10
N VAL A 73 -9.20 -1.99 -11.08
CA VAL A 73 -9.43 -1.15 -9.89
C VAL A 73 -10.83 -1.34 -9.31
N ARG A 74 -11.82 -1.65 -10.16
CA ARG A 74 -13.20 -1.95 -9.76
C ARG A 74 -13.32 -3.16 -8.83
N LYS A 75 -12.30 -4.04 -8.81
CA LYS A 75 -12.25 -5.24 -7.96
C LYS A 75 -11.77 -4.93 -6.53
N LEU A 76 -11.19 -3.75 -6.27
CA LEU A 76 -10.60 -3.39 -4.98
C LEU A 76 -11.53 -3.59 -3.77
N PRO A 77 -12.81 -3.18 -3.78
CA PRO A 77 -13.67 -3.31 -2.60
C PRO A 77 -13.90 -4.76 -2.15
N LYS A 78 -13.64 -5.73 -3.04
CA LYS A 78 -13.82 -7.17 -2.78
C LYS A 78 -12.50 -7.91 -2.68
N ALA A 79 -11.37 -7.25 -2.95
CA ALA A 79 -10.07 -7.88 -2.92
C ALA A 79 -9.69 -8.19 -1.47
N ARG A 80 -9.20 -9.42 -1.25
CA ARG A 80 -8.59 -9.84 0.00
C ARG A 80 -7.16 -10.24 -0.27
N ASP A 81 -6.37 -10.30 0.79
CA ASP A 81 -5.07 -10.94 0.72
C ASP A 81 -5.24 -12.39 0.22
N ASP A 82 -4.32 -12.81 -0.64
CA ASP A 82 -4.22 -14.13 -1.23
C ASP A 82 -2.96 -14.86 -0.76
N GLY A 83 -2.42 -14.46 0.39
CA GLY A 83 -1.23 -15.05 1.01
C GLY A 83 0.08 -14.51 0.47
N ARG A 84 0.06 -13.48 -0.39
CA ARG A 84 1.28 -12.89 -0.99
C ARG A 84 2.21 -12.20 0.01
N PHE A 85 1.75 -11.95 1.24
CA PHE A 85 2.54 -11.36 2.32
C PHE A 85 3.10 -12.39 3.30
N VAL A 86 2.72 -13.67 3.17
CA VAL A 86 3.23 -14.75 4.02
C VAL A 86 4.45 -15.34 3.32
N VAL A 87 5.62 -15.15 3.94
CA VAL A 87 6.89 -15.80 3.57
C VAL A 87 7.23 -16.84 4.62
#